data_AF-A0A5D3DYD6-F1
#
_entry.id   AF-A0A5D3DYD6-F1
#
_cell.length_a   1.000
_cell.length_b   1.000
_cell.length_c   1.000
_cell.angle_alpha   90.00
_cell.angle_beta   90.00
_cell.angle_gamma   90.00
#
_symmetry.space_group_name_H-M   'P 1'
#
loop_
_entity.id
_entity.type
_entity.pdbx_description
1 polymer ?
#
loop_
_entity_poly.entity_id
_entity_poly.type
_entity_poly.pdbx_seq_one_letter_code
_entity_poly.pdbx_strand_id
1 'polypeptide(L)'
;MFLLILLLFAFTIFAFAVTNKDAIKVPSNRGYKEYRLGDYSNWLQNHVRNNKDWNRIRSCLVDDKVCAEFNQKFASETIDQFYQEDLSSIQSGCCKPADECNFTYKALTQWEKLANVSSFSNPDCGLWDNKPKKLCFDCESCKGGVLDNLKRNWKRLLILLYLCFS
;
A
#
# COMPACT_ATOMS: atom_id res chain seq x y z
N MET A 1 -31.58 3.69 -27.47
CA MET A 1 -30.77 2.45 -27.36
C MET A 1 -29.31 2.67 -27.74
N PHE A 2 -29.01 3.29 -28.89
CA PHE A 2 -27.63 3.58 -29.32
C PHE A 2 -26.82 4.44 -28.31
N LEU A 3 -27.43 5.49 -27.75
CA LEU A 3 -26.80 6.33 -26.72
C LEU A 3 -26.40 5.56 -25.45
N LEU A 4 -27.24 4.60 -25.01
CA LEU A 4 -26.94 3.75 -23.85
C LEU A 4 -25.74 2.84 -24.13
N ILE A 5 -25.67 2.26 -25.34
CA ILE A 5 -24.55 1.41 -25.76
C ILE A 5 -23.26 2.23 -25.80
N LEU A 6 -23.28 3.44 -26.36
CA LEU A 6 -22.12 4.34 -26.37
C LEU A 6 -21.65 4.71 -24.96
N LEU A 7 -22.58 5.01 -24.06
CA LEU A 7 -22.28 5.38 -22.68
C LEU A 7 -21.66 4.19 -21.92
N LEU A 8 -22.18 2.98 -22.12
CA LEU A 8 -21.58 1.75 -21.57
C LEU A 8 -20.18 1.48 -22.13
N PHE A 9 -19.97 1.63 -23.44
CA PHE A 9 -18.63 1.49 -24.04
C PHE A 9 -17.64 2.53 -23.54
N ALA A 10 -18.06 3.79 -23.38
CA ALA A 10 -17.21 4.83 -22.81
C ALA A 10 -16.84 4.52 -21.35
N PHE A 11 -17.81 4.02 -20.57
CA PHE A 11 -17.58 3.62 -19.18
C PHE A 11 -16.63 2.42 -19.08
N THR A 12 -16.75 1.41 -19.95
CA THR A 12 -15.84 0.26 -19.93
C THR A 12 -14.42 0.67 -20.31
N ILE A 13 -14.25 1.50 -21.35
CA ILE A 13 -12.92 2.02 -21.74
C ILE A 13 -12.30 2.82 -20.60
N PHE A 14 -13.08 3.68 -19.95
CA PHE A 14 -12.62 4.45 -18.78
C PHE A 14 -12.23 3.53 -17.62
N ALA A 15 -13.05 2.53 -17.30
CA ALA A 15 -12.75 1.54 -16.27
C ALA A 15 -11.46 0.77 -16.58
N PHE A 16 -11.27 0.31 -17.82
CA PHE A 16 -10.04 -0.33 -18.27
C PHE A 16 -8.81 0.59 -18.19
N ALA A 17 -8.94 1.85 -18.62
CA ALA A 17 -7.85 2.81 -18.57
C ALA A 17 -7.41 3.15 -17.14
N VAL A 18 -8.35 3.22 -16.19
CA VAL A 18 -8.05 3.47 -14.78
C VAL A 18 -7.52 2.22 -14.07
N THR A 19 -7.91 1.02 -14.52
CA THR A 19 -7.49 -0.25 -13.91
C THR A 19 -6.19 -0.82 -14.47
N ASN A 20 -5.75 -0.45 -15.68
CA ASN A 20 -4.54 -0.95 -16.31
C ASN A 20 -3.28 -0.16 -15.92
N LYS A 21 -2.63 -0.64 -14.86
CA LYS A 21 -1.24 -1.11 -14.80
C LYS A 21 -1.12 -1.77 -13.43
N ASP A 22 -0.87 -3.09 -13.40
CA ASP A 22 -0.60 -3.81 -12.17
C ASP A 22 0.62 -4.70 -12.41
N ALA A 23 1.78 -4.23 -11.98
CA ALA A 23 2.95 -5.07 -11.75
C ALA A 23 3.26 -5.05 -10.25
N ILE A 24 2.28 -5.43 -9.43
CA ILE A 24 2.48 -5.57 -7.98
C ILE A 24 3.53 -6.65 -7.78
N LYS A 25 4.70 -6.27 -7.24
CA LYS A 25 5.80 -7.20 -7.04
C LYS A 25 5.55 -8.00 -5.77
N VAL A 26 5.52 -9.31 -5.91
CA VAL A 26 5.65 -10.24 -4.78
C VAL A 26 7.12 -10.63 -4.73
N PRO A 27 7.88 -10.21 -3.70
CA PRO A 27 9.24 -10.69 -3.55
C PRO A 27 9.24 -12.21 -3.42
N SER A 28 10.20 -12.88 -4.07
CA SER A 28 10.40 -14.32 -3.91
C SER A 28 10.56 -14.64 -2.42
N ASN A 29 9.77 -15.59 -1.91
CA ASN A 29 9.74 -16.04 -0.50
C ASN A 29 9.07 -15.08 0.52
N ARG A 30 8.18 -14.18 0.09
CA ARG A 30 7.35 -13.38 1.02
C ARG A 30 5.86 -13.69 0.83
N GLY A 31 5.13 -13.82 1.94
CA GLY A 31 3.68 -14.02 1.99
C GLY A 31 2.87 -12.75 1.66
N TYR A 32 3.54 -11.59 1.66
CA TYR A 32 2.94 -10.30 1.36
C TYR A 32 3.47 -9.68 0.07
N LYS A 33 2.76 -8.65 -0.39
CA LYS A 33 3.10 -7.89 -1.61
C LYS A 33 3.80 -6.58 -1.28
N GLU A 34 4.69 -6.14 -2.16
CA GLU A 34 5.25 -4.78 -2.16
C GLU A 34 4.45 -3.87 -3.08
N TYR A 35 4.23 -2.63 -2.62
CA TYR A 35 3.46 -1.63 -3.34
C TYR A 35 4.38 -0.48 -3.73
N ARG A 36 4.34 -0.06 -4.99
CA ARG A 36 5.00 1.17 -5.46
C ARG A 36 3.95 2.11 -6.03
N LEU A 37 4.04 3.39 -5.70
CA LEU A 37 3.09 4.38 -6.20
C LEU A 37 3.09 4.49 -7.73
N GLY A 38 4.26 4.31 -8.34
CA GLY A 38 4.45 4.33 -9.79
C GLY A 38 3.72 3.23 -10.56
N ASP A 39 3.27 2.16 -9.89
CA ASP A 39 2.55 1.07 -10.55
C ASP A 39 1.11 1.47 -10.93
N TYR A 40 0.54 2.50 -10.28
CA TYR A 40 -0.84 2.93 -10.49
C TYR A 40 -0.98 3.99 -11.60
N SER A 41 -2.20 4.21 -12.09
CA SER A 41 -2.47 5.27 -13.09
C SER A 41 -2.17 6.67 -12.54
N ASN A 42 -1.75 7.59 -13.41
CA ASN A 42 -1.45 8.99 -13.01
C ASN A 42 -2.64 9.67 -12.32
N TRP A 43 -3.87 9.31 -12.71
CA TRP A 43 -5.08 9.80 -12.06
C TRP A 43 -5.12 9.40 -10.58
N LEU A 44 -4.91 8.11 -10.26
CA LEU A 44 -4.85 7.62 -8.88
C LEU A 44 -3.67 8.23 -8.10
N GLN A 45 -2.51 8.32 -8.74
CA GLN A 45 -1.32 8.91 -8.12
C GLN A 45 -1.56 10.36 -7.68
N ASN A 46 -2.28 11.15 -8.48
CA ASN A 46 -2.54 12.56 -8.17
C ASN A 46 -3.39 12.75 -6.91
N HIS A 47 -4.29 11.81 -6.59
CA HIS A 47 -5.12 11.86 -5.38
C HIS A 47 -4.30 11.69 -4.08
N VAL A 48 -3.18 10.97 -4.12
CA VAL A 48 -2.31 10.73 -2.96
C VAL A 48 -1.02 11.56 -2.98
N ARG A 49 -0.72 12.25 -4.09
CA ARG A 49 0.38 13.23 -4.18
C ARG A 49 0.01 14.59 -3.60
N ASN A 50 -1.27 14.96 -3.57
CA ASN A 50 -1.70 16.19 -2.92
C ASN A 50 -1.44 16.11 -1.41
N ASN A 51 -0.53 16.93 -0.89
CA ASN A 51 -0.15 16.92 0.52
C ASN A 51 -1.34 17.18 1.46
N LYS A 52 -2.28 18.04 1.08
CA LYS A 52 -3.44 18.36 1.93
C LYS A 52 -4.36 17.14 2.07
N ASP A 53 -4.62 16.45 0.97
CA ASP A 53 -5.47 15.26 0.94
C ASP A 53 -4.75 14.08 1.61
N TRP A 54 -3.46 13.90 1.34
CA TRP A 54 -2.64 12.87 1.98
C TRP A 54 -2.56 13.05 3.49
N ASN A 55 -2.39 14.29 3.98
CA ASN A 55 -2.34 14.53 5.43
C ASN A 55 -3.62 14.08 6.15
N ARG A 56 -4.78 14.21 5.51
CA ARG A 56 -6.06 13.70 6.05
C ARG A 56 -6.11 12.18 6.06
N ILE A 57 -5.70 11.55 4.97
CA ILE A 57 -5.63 10.08 4.88
C ILE A 57 -4.66 9.54 5.92
N ARG A 58 -3.48 10.13 6.01
CA ARG A 58 -2.44 9.79 6.98
C ARG A 58 -2.96 9.93 8.41
N SER A 59 -3.64 11.02 8.76
CA SER A 59 -4.18 11.18 10.12
C SER A 59 -5.15 10.05 10.45
N CYS A 60 -6.04 9.67 9.52
CA CYS A 60 -6.93 8.53 9.72
C CYS A 60 -6.14 7.23 9.94
N LEU A 61 -5.10 6.95 9.14
CA LEU A 61 -4.28 5.73 9.32
C LEU A 61 -3.56 5.67 10.68
N VAL A 62 -3.11 6.82 11.18
CA VAL A 62 -2.46 6.93 12.50
C VAL A 62 -3.49 6.78 13.61
N ASP A 63 -4.65 7.42 13.48
CA ASP A 63 -5.72 7.44 14.48
C ASP A 63 -6.45 6.08 14.58
N ASP A 64 -6.64 5.40 13.44
CA ASP A 64 -7.17 4.04 13.34
C ASP A 64 -6.19 2.99 13.86
N LYS A 65 -5.00 3.39 14.29
CA LYS A 65 -4.00 2.53 14.95
C LYS A 65 -3.61 1.30 14.13
N VAL A 66 -3.72 1.35 12.80
CA VAL A 66 -3.48 0.20 11.91
C VAL A 66 -2.11 -0.44 12.16
N CYS A 67 -1.06 0.38 12.34
CA CYS A 67 0.28 -0.13 12.63
C CYS A 67 0.51 -0.53 14.09
N ALA A 68 -0.28 -0.01 15.03
CA ALA A 68 -0.23 -0.46 16.42
C ALA A 68 -0.91 -1.83 16.58
N GLU A 69 -2.06 -2.04 15.93
CA GLU A 69 -2.72 -3.34 15.86
C GLU A 69 -1.85 -4.37 15.13
N PHE A 70 -1.22 -3.97 14.02
CA PHE A 70 -0.20 -4.77 13.34
C PHE A 70 0.93 -5.20 14.30
N ASN A 71 1.50 -4.26 15.05
CA ASN A 71 2.58 -4.55 16.00
C ASN A 71 2.11 -5.52 17.10
N GLN A 72 0.87 -5.36 17.60
CA GLN A 72 0.31 -6.26 18.60
C GLN A 72 0.04 -7.66 18.05
N LYS A 73 -0.54 -7.76 16.84
CA LYS A 73 -0.91 -9.03 16.21
C LYS A 73 0.29 -9.94 16.03
N PHE A 74 1.42 -9.36 15.62
CA PHE A 74 2.61 -10.13 15.26
C PHE A 74 3.68 -10.12 16.36
N ALA A 75 3.46 -9.45 17.51
CA ALA A 75 4.48 -9.07 18.50
C ALA A 75 5.48 -10.17 18.92
N SER A 76 5.07 -11.44 18.86
CA SER A 76 5.85 -12.61 19.29
C SER A 76 6.50 -13.39 18.14
N GLU A 77 6.37 -12.91 16.89
CA GLU A 77 6.86 -13.61 15.71
C GLU A 77 8.35 -13.34 15.43
N THR A 78 9.04 -14.38 14.98
CA THR A 78 10.37 -14.26 14.40
C THR A 78 10.29 -13.62 13.02
N ILE A 79 11.43 -13.15 12.50
CA ILE A 79 11.48 -12.56 11.16
C ILE A 79 11.03 -13.55 10.06
N ASP A 80 11.35 -14.84 10.21
CA ASP A 80 10.99 -15.87 9.24
C ASP A 80 9.49 -16.15 9.23
N GLN A 81 8.85 -16.15 10.41
CA GLN A 81 7.41 -16.26 10.55
C GLN A 81 6.71 -15.05 9.93
N PHE A 82 7.18 -13.85 10.29
CA PHE A 82 6.68 -12.60 9.75
C PHE A 82 6.74 -12.55 8.21
N TYR A 83 7.79 -13.11 7.60
CA TYR A 83 7.93 -13.17 6.16
C TYR A 83 6.91 -14.09 5.46
N GLN A 84 6.28 -15.02 6.19
CA GLN A 84 5.21 -15.86 5.65
C GLN A 84 3.81 -15.26 5.83
N GLU A 85 3.68 -14.18 6.59
CA GLU A 85 2.38 -13.56 6.87
C GLU A 85 1.76 -12.90 5.63
N ASP A 86 0.45 -13.08 5.46
CA ASP A 86 -0.34 -12.37 4.45
C ASP A 86 -0.77 -11.00 5.00
N LEU A 87 0.05 -10.00 4.69
CA LEU A 87 -0.20 -8.62 5.11
C LEU A 87 -1.17 -7.91 4.17
N SER A 88 -2.12 -7.17 4.76
CA SER A 88 -2.93 -6.22 3.99
C SER A 88 -2.04 -5.16 3.33
N SER A 89 -2.55 -4.49 2.28
CA SER A 89 -1.75 -3.47 1.57
C SER A 89 -1.27 -2.34 2.46
N ILE A 90 -2.11 -1.92 3.41
CA ILE A 90 -1.77 -0.83 4.33
C ILE A 90 -0.70 -1.31 5.31
N GLN A 91 -0.79 -2.54 5.82
CA GLN A 91 0.21 -3.10 6.73
C GLN A 91 1.58 -3.23 6.06
N SER A 92 1.65 -3.85 4.87
CA SER A 92 2.90 -4.01 4.13
C SER A 92 3.49 -2.68 3.64
N GLY A 93 2.63 -1.73 3.25
CA GLY A 93 3.05 -0.44 2.70
C GLY A 93 3.42 0.62 3.75
N CYS A 94 2.78 0.63 4.92
CA CYS A 94 2.91 1.70 5.91
C CYS A 94 3.62 1.27 7.20
N CYS A 95 3.52 0.00 7.60
CA CYS A 95 3.96 -0.47 8.92
C CYS A 95 5.30 -1.20 8.92
N LYS A 96 5.90 -1.40 7.75
CA LYS A 96 7.26 -1.93 7.58
C LYS A 96 8.03 -1.14 6.52
N PRO A 97 9.38 -1.15 6.53
CA PRO A 97 10.17 -0.61 5.44
C PRO A 97 10.05 -1.48 4.17
N ALA A 98 10.46 -0.95 3.03
CA ALA A 98 10.62 -1.73 1.80
C ALA A 98 11.75 -2.76 1.96
N ASP A 99 11.60 -3.96 1.38
CA ASP A 99 12.58 -5.03 1.56
C ASP A 99 13.92 -4.67 0.90
N GLU A 100 13.89 -3.88 -0.18
CA GLU A 100 15.09 -3.38 -0.87
C GLU A 100 15.95 -2.41 -0.03
N CYS A 101 15.44 -1.92 1.11
CA CYS A 101 16.23 -1.13 2.05
C CYS A 101 17.27 -1.96 2.82
N ASN A 102 17.11 -3.29 2.87
CA ASN A 102 17.99 -4.23 3.60
C ASN A 102 18.25 -3.83 5.06
N PHE A 103 17.24 -3.27 5.74
CA PHE A 103 17.35 -2.94 7.17
C PHE A 103 17.38 -4.20 8.03
N THR A 104 18.08 -4.12 9.16
CA THR A 104 18.16 -5.25 10.10
C THR A 104 16.93 -5.25 10.98
N TYR A 105 16.18 -6.35 10.94
CA TYR A 105 15.03 -6.56 11.83
C TYR A 105 15.49 -6.66 13.29
N LYS A 106 14.87 -5.88 14.17
CA LYS A 106 15.05 -6.00 15.63
C LYS A 106 13.78 -6.45 16.30
N ALA A 107 12.68 -5.81 15.93
CA ALA A 107 11.33 -6.16 16.37
C ALA A 107 10.34 -5.59 15.34
N LEU A 108 9.06 -5.89 15.53
CA LEU A 108 8.01 -5.30 14.71
C LEU A 108 8.02 -3.79 14.79
N THR A 109 7.92 -3.15 13.62
CA THR A 109 8.07 -1.69 13.42
C THR A 109 9.43 -1.12 13.88
N GLN A 110 10.38 -1.95 14.29
CA GLN A 110 11.72 -1.55 14.74
C GLN A 110 12.78 -2.17 13.82
N TRP A 111 13.30 -1.34 12.92
CA TRP A 111 14.29 -1.73 11.93
C TRP A 111 15.52 -0.83 12.05
N GLU A 112 16.70 -1.45 12.09
CA GLU A 112 17.96 -0.72 12.19
C GLU A 112 18.51 -0.44 10.78
N LYS A 113 18.77 0.85 10.51
CA LYS A 113 19.41 1.27 9.26
C LYS A 113 20.88 0.82 9.27
N LEU A 114 21.36 0.33 8.14
CA LEU A 114 22.78 0.02 7.98
C LEU A 114 23.61 1.30 8.14
N ALA A 115 24.47 1.34 9.15
CA ALA A 115 25.52 2.35 9.23
C ALA A 115 26.39 2.20 7.97
N ASN A 116 26.59 3.29 7.23
CA ASN A 116 27.36 3.40 5.97
C ASN A 116 26.57 3.51 4.66
N VAL A 117 25.23 3.56 4.68
CA VAL A 117 24.47 3.88 3.46
C VAL A 117 24.30 5.40 3.32
N SER A 118 25.03 6.01 2.39
CA SER A 118 24.96 7.45 2.10
C SER A 118 23.78 7.85 1.20
N SER A 119 23.27 6.90 0.40
CA SER A 119 22.13 7.12 -0.49
C SER A 119 21.37 5.82 -0.74
N PHE A 120 20.04 5.88 -0.72
CA PHE A 120 19.18 4.75 -1.07
C PHE A 120 18.65 4.90 -2.50
N SER A 121 18.57 3.81 -3.25
CA SER A 121 17.91 3.81 -4.57
C SER A 121 16.40 4.02 -4.44
N ASN A 122 15.80 3.52 -3.35
CA ASN A 122 14.40 3.77 -3.01
C ASN A 122 14.31 4.96 -2.04
N PRO A 123 13.56 6.04 -2.38
CA PRO A 123 13.36 7.18 -1.50
C PRO A 123 12.70 6.82 -0.15
N ASP A 124 11.89 5.76 -0.11
CA ASP A 124 11.16 5.33 1.09
C ASP A 124 12.09 4.89 2.23
N CYS A 125 13.27 4.35 1.90
CA CYS A 125 14.28 3.98 2.90
C CYS A 125 14.78 5.20 3.71
N GLY A 126 14.84 6.37 3.07
CA GLY A 126 15.16 7.62 3.73
C GLY A 126 14.05 8.10 4.66
N LEU A 127 12.79 7.90 4.25
CA LEU A 127 11.60 8.36 4.96
C LEU A 127 11.21 7.50 6.16
N TRP A 128 11.57 6.20 6.15
CA TRP A 128 11.30 5.28 7.26
C TRP A 128 11.88 5.79 8.60
N ASP A 129 11.07 5.67 9.65
CA ASP A 129 11.42 6.05 11.03
C ASP A 129 10.71 5.13 12.04
N ASN A 130 11.42 4.63 13.06
CA ASN A 130 10.86 3.71 14.05
C ASN A 130 9.88 4.37 15.06
N LYS A 131 9.62 5.69 14.94
CA LYS A 131 8.62 6.40 15.75
C LYS A 131 7.19 5.93 15.39
N PRO A 132 6.34 5.55 16.36
CA PRO A 132 5.01 4.97 16.11
C PRO A 132 4.05 5.82 15.25
N LYS A 133 4.17 7.15 15.27
CA LYS A 133 3.33 8.08 14.48
C LYS A 133 3.94 8.49 13.13
N LYS A 134 5.14 7.99 12.82
CA LYS A 134 5.88 8.34 11.60
C LYS A 134 6.03 7.13 10.68
N LEU A 135 6.64 6.04 11.15
CA LEU A 135 6.79 4.77 10.40
C LEU A 135 7.09 5.02 8.91
N CYS A 136 6.36 4.36 8.00
CA CYS A 136 6.37 4.67 6.58
C CYS A 136 5.12 5.45 6.13
N PHE A 137 4.43 6.19 7.02
CA PHE A 137 3.20 6.89 6.66
C PHE A 137 3.40 8.01 5.62
N ASP A 138 4.63 8.45 5.37
CA ASP A 138 4.94 9.43 4.32
C ASP A 138 5.59 8.80 3.08
N CYS A 139 5.80 7.47 3.08
CA CYS A 139 6.42 6.71 1.99
C CYS A 139 5.49 6.56 0.78
N GLU A 140 6.08 6.43 -0.42
CA GLU A 140 5.35 6.08 -1.64
C GLU A 140 4.75 4.68 -1.57
N SER A 141 5.41 3.73 -0.90
CA SER A 141 4.83 2.41 -0.63
C SER A 141 3.55 2.45 0.19
N CYS A 142 3.43 3.36 1.17
CA CYS A 142 2.21 3.52 1.94
C CYS A 142 1.07 4.10 1.09
N LYS A 143 1.38 5.11 0.27
CA LYS A 143 0.43 5.67 -0.71
C LYS A 143 -0.04 4.61 -1.71
N GLY A 144 0.88 3.81 -2.24
CA GLY A 144 0.56 2.67 -3.10
C GLY A 144 -0.35 1.66 -2.39
N GLY A 145 -0.05 1.34 -1.12
CA GLY A 145 -0.86 0.42 -0.33
C GLY A 145 -2.30 0.92 -0.08
N VAL A 146 -2.48 2.23 0.11
CA VAL A 146 -3.81 2.86 0.21
C VAL A 146 -4.57 2.76 -1.11
N LEU A 147 -3.92 3.10 -2.23
CA LEU A 147 -4.54 3.00 -3.56
C LEU A 147 -4.96 1.56 -3.87
N ASP A 148 -4.14 0.59 -3.47
CA ASP A 148 -4.47 -0.82 -3.64
C ASP A 148 -5.65 -1.26 -2.78
N ASN A 149 -5.70 -0.79 -1.52
CA ASN A 149 -6.81 -1.05 -0.62
C ASN A 149 -8.13 -0.53 -1.23
N LEU A 150 -8.09 0.71 -1.73
CA LEU A 150 -9.23 1.34 -2.40
C LEU A 150 -9.66 0.54 -3.64
N LYS A 151 -8.72 0.18 -4.51
CA LYS A 151 -8.99 -0.63 -5.72
C LYS A 151 -9.67 -1.95 -5.37
N ARG A 152 -9.18 -2.65 -4.34
CA ARG A 152 -9.77 -3.93 -3.89
C ARG A 152 -11.17 -3.74 -3.31
N ASN A 153 -11.40 -2.70 -2.51
CA ASN A 153 -12.71 -2.43 -1.94
C ASN A 153 -13.73 -2.08 -3.03
N TRP A 154 -13.33 -1.27 -4.03
CA TRP A 154 -14.17 -0.95 -5.19
C TRP A 154 -14.52 -2.21 -5.99
N LYS A 155 -13.54 -3.09 -6.24
CA LYS A 155 -13.79 -4.37 -6.93
C LYS A 155 -14.76 -5.25 -6.16
N ARG A 156 -14.64 -5.34 -4.83
CA ARG A 156 -15.58 -6.10 -3.98
C ARG A 156 -17.00 -5.54 -4.05
N LEU A 157 -17.17 -4.22 -3.99
CA LEU A 157 -18.47 -3.57 -4.13
C LEU A 157 -19.11 -3.86 -5.49
N LEU A 158 -18.34 -3.78 -6.58
CA LEU A 158 -18.84 -4.11 -7.92
C LEU A 158 -19.31 -5.56 -8.03
N ILE A 159 -18.56 -6.50 -7.43
CA ILE A 159 -18.95 -7.92 -7.39
C ILE A 159 -20.23 -8.10 -6.57
N LEU A 160 -20.33 -7.49 -5.40
CA LEU A 160 -21.52 -7.58 -4.54
C LEU A 160 -22.76 -6.99 -5.23
N LEU A 161 -22.63 -5.83 -5.87
CA LEU A 161 -23.71 -5.23 -6.64
C LEU A 161 -24.14 -6.17 -7.77
N TYR A 162 -23.18 -6.71 -8.54
CA TYR A 162 -23.48 -7.66 -9.61
C TYR A 162 -24.24 -8.89 -9.10
N LEU A 163 -23.82 -9.48 -7.98
CA LEU A 163 -24.48 -10.65 -7.39
C LEU A 163 -25.86 -10.33 -6.80
N CYS A 164 -26.07 -9.14 -6.25
CA CYS A 164 -27.38 -8.74 -5.71
C CYS A 164 -28.41 -8.40 -6.81
N PHE A 165 -27.95 -8.06 -8.01
CA PHE A 165 -28.81 -7.73 -9.16
C PHE A 165 -28.97 -8.89 -10.16
N SER A 166 -28.34 -10.05 -9.91
CA SER A 166 -28.49 -11.29 -10.70
C SER A 166 -29.42 -12.28 -10.02
#